data_AF-A0A973KKC4-F1
#
_entry.id   AF-A0A973KKC4-F1
#
_cell.length_a   1.000
_cell.length_b   1.000
_cell.length_c   1.000
_cell.angle_alpha   90.00
_cell.angle_beta   90.00
_cell.angle_gamma   90.00
#
_symmetry.space_group_name_H-M   'P 1'
#
loop_
_entity.id
_entity.type
_entity.pdbx_description
1 polymer ?
#
loop_
_entity_poly.entity_id
_entity_poly.type
_entity_poly.pdbx_seq_one_letter_code
_entity_poly.pdbx_strand_id
1 'polypeptide(L)'
;APASGEPGPASGALGPDQARELLTELVRAAAHRYATHAHGEPIMLVHAVTAPNAVLRTLPALPRELWATSLDAAWAANAAVLAAYAPPTGLPHGELPSVPAGATPAERAEEIFTRAASHGDEHAIKLTDTVLDVMAPTDGSGGGEGGGDDLAVAAALRACALIEPIA
;
A
#
# COMPACT_ATOMS: atom_id res chain seq x y z
N ALA A 1 15.61 -2.17 -55.56
CA ALA A 1 14.54 -1.43 -54.85
C ALA A 1 14.35 -2.09 -53.50
N PRO A 2 14.38 -1.33 -52.40
CA PRO A 2 14.69 -1.87 -51.08
C PRO A 2 13.50 -2.61 -50.47
N ALA A 3 13.82 -3.66 -49.71
CA ALA A 3 12.91 -4.38 -48.85
C ALA A 3 12.37 -3.45 -47.76
N SER A 4 11.05 -3.43 -47.61
CA SER A 4 10.34 -2.65 -46.61
C SER A 4 10.54 -3.24 -45.22
N GLY A 5 11.24 -2.47 -44.38
CA GLY A 5 11.13 -2.36 -42.92
C GLY A 5 10.93 -3.65 -42.11
N GLU A 6 12.00 -4.09 -41.42
CA GLU A 6 11.82 -4.90 -40.23
C GLU A 6 11.16 -4.06 -39.13
N PRO A 7 10.14 -4.59 -38.42
CA PRO A 7 9.58 -3.91 -37.27
C PRO A 7 10.67 -3.82 -36.19
N GLY A 8 11.06 -2.60 -35.83
CA GLY A 8 11.88 -2.36 -34.65
C GLY A 8 11.21 -2.98 -33.42
N PRO A 9 11.98 -3.37 -32.38
CA PRO A 9 11.42 -4.01 -31.21
C PRO A 9 10.35 -3.10 -30.61
N ALA A 10 9.11 -3.61 -30.51
CA ALA A 10 8.10 -2.96 -29.72
C ALA A 10 8.65 -2.89 -28.29
N SER A 11 9.10 -1.71 -27.87
CA SER A 11 9.23 -1.42 -26.45
C SER A 11 7.81 -1.55 -25.90
N GLY A 12 7.53 -2.68 -25.27
CA GLY A 12 6.19 -3.06 -24.86
C GLY A 12 5.69 -2.05 -23.85
N ALA A 13 4.80 -1.15 -24.28
CA ALA A 13 4.11 -0.27 -23.37
C ALA A 13 3.37 -1.12 -22.33
N LEU A 14 3.52 -0.76 -21.06
CA LEU A 14 2.92 -1.43 -19.92
C LEU A 14 1.40 -1.45 -20.12
N GLY A 15 0.80 -2.64 -20.14
CA GLY A 15 -0.64 -2.79 -20.34
C GLY A 15 -1.44 -2.27 -19.13
N PRO A 16 -2.70 -1.85 -19.30
CA PRO A 16 -3.52 -1.34 -18.21
C PRO A 16 -3.65 -2.33 -17.03
N ASP A 17 -3.90 -3.61 -17.29
CA ASP A 17 -4.08 -4.59 -16.21
C ASP A 17 -2.78 -4.82 -15.44
N GLN A 18 -1.65 -4.87 -16.16
CA GLN A 18 -0.32 -4.91 -15.55
C GLN A 18 -0.03 -3.63 -14.73
N ALA A 19 -0.50 -2.46 -15.16
CA ALA A 19 -0.37 -1.23 -14.38
C ALA A 19 -1.17 -1.30 -13.07
N ARG A 20 -2.36 -1.89 -13.09
CA ARG A 20 -3.17 -2.14 -11.89
C ARG A 20 -2.48 -3.11 -10.93
N GLU A 21 -1.91 -4.20 -11.44
CA GLU A 21 -1.15 -5.18 -10.65
C GLU A 21 0.05 -4.51 -9.96
N LEU A 22 0.87 -3.78 -10.72
CA LEU A 22 2.02 -3.06 -10.17
C LEU A 22 1.63 -2.00 -9.15
N LEU A 23 0.51 -1.32 -9.35
CA LEU A 23 0.00 -0.34 -8.40
C LEU A 23 -0.49 -1.02 -7.11
N THR A 24 -1.08 -2.21 -7.21
CA THR A 24 -1.48 -3.03 -6.06
C THR A 24 -0.24 -3.45 -5.25
N GLU A 25 0.81 -3.90 -5.93
CA GLU A 25 2.09 -4.25 -5.30
C GLU A 25 2.79 -3.03 -4.69
N LEU A 26 2.72 -1.86 -5.34
CA LEU A 26 3.25 -0.61 -4.79
C LEU A 26 2.57 -0.25 -3.46
N VAL A 27 1.24 -0.39 -3.38
CA VAL A 27 0.48 -0.12 -2.14
C VAL A 27 0.88 -1.09 -1.03
N ARG A 28 0.96 -2.39 -1.34
CA ARG A 28 1.41 -3.42 -0.37
C ARG A 28 2.82 -3.12 0.14
N ALA A 29 3.77 -2.89 -0.76
CA ALA A 29 5.16 -2.59 -0.41
C ALA A 29 5.28 -1.29 0.40
N ALA A 30 4.49 -0.27 0.07
CA ALA A 30 4.46 0.98 0.83
C ALA A 30 3.91 0.77 2.25
N ALA A 31 2.86 -0.03 2.43
CA ALA A 31 2.33 -0.38 3.75
C ALA A 31 3.38 -1.13 4.59
N HIS A 32 4.08 -2.10 4.01
CA HIS A 32 5.17 -2.80 4.69
C HIS A 32 6.32 -1.86 5.08
N ARG A 33 6.67 -0.92 4.19
CA ARG A 33 7.67 0.11 4.47
C ARG A 33 7.22 1.01 5.61
N TYR A 34 5.96 1.41 5.63
CA TYR A 34 5.37 2.23 6.70
C TYR A 34 5.50 1.55 8.07
N ALA A 35 5.19 0.25 8.15
CA ALA A 35 5.29 -0.53 9.39
C ALA A 35 6.64 -0.39 10.09
N THR A 36 7.72 -0.32 9.31
CA THR A 36 9.10 -0.25 9.83
C THR A 36 9.64 1.17 9.93
N HIS A 37 9.21 2.10 9.06
CA HIS A 37 9.87 3.39 8.86
C HIS A 37 9.04 4.61 9.27
N ALA A 38 7.75 4.48 9.61
CA ALA A 38 6.91 5.63 9.95
C ALA A 38 7.36 6.45 11.19
N HIS A 39 8.45 6.09 11.87
CA HIS A 39 8.87 6.72 13.12
C HIS A 39 9.69 8.00 12.87
N GLY A 40 10.06 8.27 11.61
CA GLY A 40 10.63 9.55 11.20
C GLY A 40 9.55 10.63 11.10
N GLU A 41 8.63 10.47 10.14
CA GLU A 41 7.51 11.40 9.92
C GLU A 41 6.23 10.59 9.62
N PRO A 42 5.47 10.17 10.66
CA PRO A 42 4.36 9.22 10.49
C PRO A 42 3.26 9.78 9.60
N ILE A 43 2.87 11.04 9.79
CA ILE A 43 1.77 11.66 9.03
C ILE A 43 2.15 11.76 7.55
N MET A 44 3.33 12.29 7.25
CA MET A 44 3.79 12.43 5.86
C MET A 44 3.97 11.07 5.19
N LEU A 45 4.46 10.06 5.91
CA LEU A 45 4.63 8.71 5.37
C LEU A 45 3.31 7.97 5.13
N VAL A 46 2.18 8.35 5.75
CA VAL A 46 0.86 7.81 5.39
C VAL A 46 0.54 8.10 3.93
N HIS A 47 0.97 9.23 3.38
CA HIS A 47 0.72 9.59 1.98
C HIS A 47 1.46 8.68 1.00
N ALA A 48 2.61 8.13 1.37
CA ALA A 48 3.31 7.15 0.54
C ALA A 48 2.47 5.88 0.31
N VAL A 49 1.57 5.54 1.25
CA VAL A 49 0.70 4.36 1.16
C VAL A 49 -0.67 4.73 0.57
N THR A 50 -1.27 5.81 1.06
CA THR A 50 -2.66 6.17 0.75
C THR A 50 -2.81 6.84 -0.62
N ALA A 51 -1.81 7.61 -1.09
CA ALA A 51 -1.86 8.21 -2.43
C ALA A 51 -1.89 7.16 -3.56
N PRO A 52 -0.97 6.15 -3.62
CA PRO A 52 -1.07 5.12 -4.65
C PRO A 52 -2.36 4.29 -4.54
N ASN A 53 -2.90 4.05 -3.33
CA ASN A 53 -4.17 3.34 -3.19
C ASN A 53 -5.37 4.18 -3.69
N ALA A 54 -5.34 5.50 -3.48
CA ALA A 54 -6.35 6.39 -4.04
C ALA A 54 -6.33 6.36 -5.57
N VAL A 55 -5.14 6.34 -6.18
CA VAL A 55 -4.98 6.16 -7.64
C VAL A 55 -5.53 4.80 -8.07
N LEU A 56 -5.21 3.71 -7.35
CA LEU A 56 -5.67 2.36 -7.65
C LEU A 56 -7.19 2.27 -7.68
N ARG A 57 -7.85 2.83 -6.67
CA ARG A 57 -9.32 2.90 -6.56
C ARG A 57 -9.96 3.76 -7.64
N THR A 58 -9.23 4.69 -8.22
CA THR A 58 -9.71 5.59 -9.28
C THR A 58 -9.63 4.94 -10.66
N LEU A 59 -8.73 3.97 -10.88
CA LEU A 59 -8.50 3.35 -12.19
C LEU A 59 -9.79 2.91 -12.92
N PRO A 60 -10.77 2.23 -12.28
CA PRO A 60 -11.99 1.79 -12.97
C PRO A 60 -12.85 2.93 -13.56
N ALA A 61 -12.66 4.16 -13.10
CA ALA A 61 -13.35 5.35 -13.62
C ALA A 61 -12.57 6.08 -14.73
N LEU A 62 -11.31 5.70 -14.99
CA LEU A 62 -10.45 6.33 -16.00
C LEU A 62 -10.43 5.54 -17.31
N PRO A 63 -10.26 6.20 -18.47
CA PRO A 63 -9.87 5.52 -19.71
C PRO A 63 -8.65 4.63 -19.49
N ARG A 64 -8.66 3.41 -20.05
CA ARG A 64 -7.63 2.39 -19.78
C ARG A 64 -6.23 2.83 -20.20
N GLU A 65 -6.15 3.63 -21.25
CA GLU A 65 -4.94 4.28 -21.75
C GLU A 65 -4.26 5.21 -20.72
N LEU A 66 -4.96 5.66 -19.66
CA LEU A 66 -4.37 6.47 -18.59
C LEU A 66 -3.78 5.66 -17.44
N TRP A 67 -3.98 4.34 -17.39
CA TRP A 67 -3.62 3.54 -16.21
C TRP A 67 -2.10 3.44 -16.02
N ALA A 68 -1.34 3.26 -17.09
CA ALA A 68 0.13 3.24 -17.03
C ALA A 68 0.69 4.59 -16.53
N THR A 69 0.21 5.71 -17.07
CA THR A 69 0.62 7.05 -16.60
C THR A 69 0.20 7.32 -15.16
N SER A 70 -0.94 6.77 -14.73
CA SER A 70 -1.39 6.86 -13.34
C SER A 70 -0.46 6.10 -12.39
N LEU A 71 0.01 4.91 -12.80
CA LEU A 71 1.06 4.17 -12.09
C LEU A 71 2.36 4.99 -11.99
N ASP A 72 2.83 5.56 -13.11
CA ASP A 72 4.08 6.35 -13.12
C ASP A 72 4.01 7.52 -12.14
N ALA A 73 2.87 8.24 -12.15
CA ALA A 73 2.64 9.35 -11.22
C ALA A 73 2.59 8.89 -9.76
N ALA A 74 1.88 7.79 -9.48
CA ALA A 74 1.78 7.22 -8.14
C ALA A 74 3.15 6.73 -7.62
N TRP A 75 3.95 6.09 -8.47
CA TRP A 75 5.30 5.64 -8.15
C TRP A 75 6.22 6.82 -7.85
N ALA A 76 6.22 7.85 -8.69
CA ALA A 76 7.05 9.03 -8.49
C ALA A 76 6.69 9.77 -7.19
N ALA A 77 5.39 9.92 -6.89
CA ALA A 77 4.93 10.53 -5.65
C ALA A 77 5.33 9.70 -4.41
N ASN A 78 5.14 8.38 -4.46
CA ASN A 78 5.57 7.47 -3.39
C ASN A 78 7.08 7.59 -3.14
N ALA A 79 7.90 7.49 -4.19
CA ALA A 79 9.35 7.58 -4.10
C ALA A 79 9.82 8.93 -3.53
N ALA A 80 9.20 10.04 -3.95
CA ALA A 80 9.52 11.37 -3.44
C ALA A 80 9.20 11.51 -1.95
N VAL A 81 8.04 11.04 -1.48
CA VAL A 81 7.66 11.06 -0.07
C VAL A 81 8.62 10.20 0.75
N LEU A 82 8.92 8.98 0.30
CA LEU A 82 9.87 8.10 0.99
C LEU A 82 11.28 8.72 1.05
N ALA A 83 11.76 9.33 -0.03
CA ALA A 83 13.08 9.97 -0.06
C ALA A 83 13.18 11.18 0.88
N ALA A 84 12.09 11.95 1.03
CA ALA A 84 12.06 13.15 1.85
C ALA A 84 11.92 12.84 3.36
N TYR A 85 11.15 11.81 3.71
CA TYR A 85 10.68 11.62 5.09
C TYR A 85 11.09 10.28 5.73
N ALA A 86 11.43 9.26 4.95
CA ALA A 86 11.76 7.97 5.53
C ALA A 86 13.12 8.01 6.24
N PRO A 87 13.22 7.53 7.49
CA PRO A 87 14.50 7.34 8.13
C PRO A 87 15.36 6.33 7.34
N PRO A 88 16.70 6.42 7.45
CA PRO A 88 17.61 5.54 6.71
C PRO A 88 17.57 4.08 7.19
N THR A 89 17.02 3.83 8.39
CA THR A 89 16.95 2.50 9.01
C THR A 89 15.55 2.27 9.56
N GLY A 90 15.00 1.09 9.29
CA GLY A 90 13.70 0.66 9.83
C GLY A 90 13.86 -0.05 11.17
N LEU A 91 12.77 -0.12 11.92
CA LEU A 91 12.75 -0.94 13.13
C LEU A 91 12.89 -2.45 12.79
N PRO A 92 13.53 -3.24 13.66
CA PRO A 92 13.52 -4.70 13.55
C PRO A 92 12.10 -5.26 13.58
N HIS A 93 11.85 -6.34 12.84
CA HIS A 93 10.50 -6.93 12.72
C HIS A 93 9.94 -7.40 14.06
N GLY A 94 10.81 -7.88 14.97
CA GLY A 94 10.41 -8.34 16.31
C GLY A 94 9.96 -7.23 17.26
N GLU A 95 10.15 -5.96 16.89
CA GLU A 95 9.72 -4.79 17.67
C GLU A 95 8.41 -4.19 17.14
N LEU A 96 7.88 -4.71 16.04
CA LEU A 96 6.65 -4.20 15.44
C LEU A 96 5.43 -4.64 16.28
N PRO A 97 4.43 -3.76 16.45
CA PRO A 97 3.20 -4.14 17.11
C PRO A 97 2.47 -5.21 16.29
N SER A 98 1.87 -6.16 16.99
CA SER A 98 1.11 -7.25 16.39
C SER A 98 -0.22 -7.46 17.10
N VAL A 99 -1.08 -8.20 16.43
CA VAL A 99 -2.31 -8.76 16.99
C VAL A 99 -2.02 -10.15 17.58
N PRO A 100 -2.88 -10.66 18.49
CA PRO A 100 -2.66 -11.96 19.11
C PRO A 100 -2.38 -13.09 18.12
N ALA A 101 -1.42 -13.94 18.45
CA ALA A 101 -1.11 -15.13 17.66
C ALA A 101 -2.36 -16.03 17.55
N GLY A 102 -2.62 -16.53 16.34
CA GLY A 102 -3.81 -17.35 16.06
C GLY A 102 -5.08 -16.58 15.72
N ALA A 103 -5.08 -15.23 15.78
CA ALA A 103 -6.21 -14.44 15.30
C ALA A 103 -6.49 -14.71 13.81
N THR A 104 -7.75 -14.97 13.50
CA THR A 104 -8.27 -15.15 12.15
C THR A 104 -8.16 -13.85 11.35
N PRO A 105 -8.13 -13.91 10.00
CA PRO A 105 -8.09 -12.68 9.19
C PRO A 105 -9.20 -11.67 9.52
N ALA A 106 -10.41 -12.16 9.85
CA ALA A 106 -11.54 -11.31 10.23
C ALA A 106 -11.31 -10.60 11.58
N GLU A 107 -10.84 -11.31 12.60
CA GLU A 107 -10.51 -10.72 13.90
C GLU A 107 -9.39 -9.69 13.79
N ARG A 108 -8.39 -9.94 12.93
CA ARG A 108 -7.30 -8.99 12.67
C ARG A 108 -7.81 -7.71 12.02
N ALA A 109 -8.70 -7.84 11.04
CA ALA A 109 -9.33 -6.72 10.35
C ALA A 109 -10.22 -5.90 11.32
N GLU A 110 -11.03 -6.57 12.13
CA GLU A 110 -11.90 -5.95 13.14
C GLU A 110 -11.07 -5.16 14.17
N GLU A 111 -9.97 -5.73 14.64
CA GLU A 111 -9.10 -5.11 15.63
C GLU A 111 -8.49 -3.79 15.12
N ILE A 112 -7.86 -3.80 13.93
CA ILE A 112 -7.25 -2.59 13.38
C ILE A 112 -8.31 -1.54 13.04
N PHE A 113 -9.46 -1.95 12.51
CA PHE A 113 -10.57 -1.06 12.20
C PHE A 113 -11.12 -0.38 13.46
N THR A 114 -11.38 -1.16 14.51
CA THR A 114 -11.91 -0.64 15.78
C THR A 114 -10.95 0.34 16.43
N ARG A 115 -9.65 0.05 16.42
CA ARG A 115 -8.62 0.97 16.93
C ARG A 115 -8.59 2.27 16.15
N ALA A 116 -8.56 2.21 14.82
CA ALA A 116 -8.52 3.41 13.99
C ALA A 116 -9.79 4.26 14.13
N ALA A 117 -10.97 3.63 14.17
CA ALA A 117 -12.24 4.32 14.40
C ALA A 117 -12.30 5.00 15.76
N SER A 118 -11.78 4.34 16.81
CA SER A 118 -11.71 4.92 18.16
C SER A 118 -10.65 6.02 18.28
N HIS A 119 -9.58 5.94 17.48
CA HIS A 119 -8.51 6.93 17.43
C HIS A 119 -8.95 8.25 16.78
N GLY A 120 -9.85 8.18 15.79
CA GLY A 120 -10.51 9.36 15.19
C GLY A 120 -9.65 10.17 14.21
N ASP A 121 -8.32 10.09 14.28
CA ASP A 121 -7.43 10.77 13.32
C ASP A 121 -7.63 10.28 11.88
N GLU A 122 -7.72 11.21 10.95
CA GLU A 122 -7.99 10.93 9.55
C GLU A 122 -6.85 10.18 8.83
N HIS A 123 -5.60 10.36 9.23
CA HIS A 123 -4.46 9.68 8.63
C HIS A 123 -4.40 8.23 9.09
N ALA A 124 -4.62 7.99 10.39
CA ALA A 124 -4.75 6.64 10.95
C ALA A 124 -5.91 5.86 10.30
N ILE A 125 -7.06 6.51 10.10
CA ILE A 125 -8.22 5.90 9.42
C ILE A 125 -7.90 5.60 7.95
N LYS A 126 -7.37 6.57 7.19
CA LYS A 126 -7.04 6.37 5.76
C LYS A 126 -6.01 5.26 5.54
N LEU A 127 -4.98 5.19 6.41
CA LEU A 127 -3.99 4.12 6.34
C LEU A 127 -4.63 2.76 6.65
N THR A 128 -5.42 2.68 7.71
CA THR A 128 -6.08 1.43 8.11
C THR A 128 -7.02 0.92 7.02
N ASP A 129 -7.81 1.80 6.41
CA ASP A 129 -8.66 1.47 5.26
C ASP A 129 -7.86 0.93 4.07
N THR A 130 -6.67 1.49 3.81
CA THR A 130 -5.75 0.96 2.78
C THR A 130 -5.16 -0.40 3.17
N VAL A 131 -4.81 -0.60 4.44
CA VAL A 131 -4.32 -1.90 4.94
C VAL A 131 -5.38 -2.99 4.80
N LEU A 132 -6.66 -2.67 5.01
CA LEU A 132 -7.76 -3.61 4.81
C LEU A 132 -7.87 -4.07 3.35
N ASP A 133 -7.65 -3.19 2.36
CA ASP A 133 -7.54 -3.59 0.96
C ASP A 133 -6.36 -4.53 0.71
N VAL A 134 -5.19 -4.24 1.32
CA VAL A 134 -3.97 -5.05 1.17
C VAL A 134 -4.15 -6.46 1.75
N MET A 135 -4.92 -6.57 2.84
CA MET A 135 -5.26 -7.83 3.50
C MET A 135 -6.35 -8.61 2.77
N ALA A 136 -7.12 -7.97 1.89
CA ALA A 136 -8.20 -8.63 1.17
C ALA A 136 -7.64 -9.70 0.21
N PRO A 137 -8.33 -10.85 0.05
CA PRO A 137 -7.94 -11.86 -0.91
C PRO A 137 -7.96 -11.28 -2.34
N THR A 138 -6.93 -11.53 -3.13
CA THR A 138 -6.81 -10.95 -4.47
C THR A 138 -7.81 -11.54 -5.46
N ASP A 139 -8.24 -12.80 -5.30
CA ASP A 139 -9.12 -13.50 -6.25
C ASP A 139 -9.25 -15.01 -5.96
N GLY A 140 -10.11 -15.43 -5.01
CA GLY A 140 -10.73 -16.78 -4.99
C GLY A 140 -9.85 -18.03 -4.89
N SER A 141 -8.53 -17.92 -5.03
CA SER A 141 -7.53 -18.97 -4.77
C SER A 141 -7.28 -19.05 -3.27
N GLY A 142 -8.36 -19.31 -2.53
CA GLY A 142 -8.32 -19.69 -1.13
C GLY A 142 -7.57 -21.01 -0.99
N GLY A 143 -6.26 -20.94 -0.83
CA GLY A 143 -5.42 -22.14 -0.74
C GLY A 143 -3.97 -21.90 -0.35
N GLY A 144 -3.56 -20.66 -0.03
CA GLY A 144 -2.35 -20.42 0.72
C GLY A 144 -2.68 -20.47 2.21
N GLU A 145 -1.97 -21.27 2.99
CA GLU A 145 -1.91 -21.17 4.45
C GLU A 145 -1.36 -19.78 4.83
N GLY A 146 -2.19 -18.76 4.67
CA GLY A 146 -1.83 -17.37 4.81
C GLY A 146 -1.70 -17.04 6.29
N GLY A 147 -0.49 -17.19 6.82
CA GLY A 147 -0.05 -16.25 7.85
C GLY A 147 -0.41 -14.86 7.35
N GLY A 148 -1.38 -14.20 8.02
CA GLY A 148 -1.89 -12.91 7.60
C GLY A 148 -0.74 -11.93 7.39
N ASP A 149 -0.94 -10.92 6.54
CA ASP A 149 0.06 -9.90 6.24
C ASP A 149 0.39 -9.07 7.50
N ASP A 150 1.25 -9.61 8.36
CA ASP A 150 1.59 -9.09 9.68
C ASP A 150 2.24 -7.70 9.58
N LEU A 151 2.96 -7.43 8.49
CA LEU A 151 3.52 -6.12 8.21
C LEU A 151 2.43 -5.10 7.87
N ALA A 152 1.42 -5.48 7.07
CA ALA A 152 0.29 -4.60 6.81
C ALA A 152 -0.50 -4.30 8.11
N VAL A 153 -0.77 -5.32 8.93
CA VAL A 153 -1.40 -5.15 10.25
C VAL A 153 -0.56 -4.22 11.13
N ALA A 154 0.75 -4.45 11.21
CA ALA A 154 1.66 -3.61 11.97
C ALA A 154 1.62 -2.15 11.49
N ALA A 155 1.48 -1.89 10.19
CA ALA A 155 1.36 -0.53 9.66
C ALA A 155 0.15 0.22 10.23
N ALA A 156 -1.02 -0.41 10.29
CA ALA A 156 -2.23 0.21 10.87
C ALA A 156 -2.06 0.48 12.37
N LEU A 157 -1.53 -0.50 13.11
CA LEU A 157 -1.26 -0.37 14.55
C LEU A 157 -0.24 0.74 14.83
N ARG A 158 0.79 0.84 14.00
CA ARG A 158 1.82 1.88 14.04
C ARG A 158 1.24 3.27 13.84
N ALA A 159 0.31 3.46 12.91
CA ALA A 159 -0.32 4.76 12.71
C ALA A 159 -1.09 5.22 13.94
N CYS A 160 -1.88 4.32 14.55
CA CYS A 160 -2.59 4.62 15.79
C CYS A 160 -1.66 4.86 16.99
N ALA A 161 -0.40 4.39 16.93
CA ALA A 161 0.57 4.57 18.01
C ALA A 161 1.44 5.81 17.87
N LEU A 162 1.61 6.33 16.64
CA LEU A 162 2.56 7.41 16.33
C LEU A 162 1.90 8.73 15.98
N ILE A 163 0.61 8.71 15.64
CA ILE A 163 -0.17 9.89 15.30
C ILE A 163 -1.01 10.27 16.53
N GLU A 164 -1.14 11.56 16.81
CA GLU A 164 -1.93 12.02 17.96
C GLU A 164 -3.43 11.80 17.68
N PRO A 165 -4.20 11.26 18.63
CA PRO A 165 -5.64 11.09 18.47
C PRO A 165 -6.40 12.41 18.50
N ILE A 166 -7.62 12.40 17.94
CA ILE A 166 -8.55 13.51 18.09
C ILE A 166 -9.29 13.32 19.42
N ALA A 167 -9.16 14.30 20.33
CA ALA A 167 -9.75 14.33 21.66
C ALA A 167 -11.29 14.51 21.66
#